data_AF-A0AAV2IBL8-F1
#
_entry.id   AF-A0AAV2IBL8-F1
#
_cell.length_a   1.000
_cell.length_b   1.000
_cell.length_c   1.000
_cell.angle_alpha   90.00
_cell.angle_beta   90.00
_cell.angle_gamma   90.00
#
_symmetry.space_group_name_H-M   'P 1'
#
loop_
_entity.id
_entity.type
_entity.pdbx_description
1 polymer ?
#
loop_
_entity_poly.entity_id
_entity_poly.type
_entity_poly.pdbx_seq_one_letter_code
_entity_poly.pdbx_strand_id
1 'polypeptide(L)' 'LDLSIPTQYYDEDRNGRVSRHEYTDYIDLHTPALHSISHALYDVYDVDSDHQLDHHDFENFFSLMDGNDNGVVSHEEFVR' A
#
# COMPACT_ATOMS: atom_id res chain seq x y z
N LEU A 1 6.82 -14.03 1.46
CA LEU A 1 7.41 -12.84 2.12
C LEU A 1 6.56 -12.56 3.34
N ASP A 2 7.15 -12.27 4.51
CA ASP A 2 6.35 -11.76 5.62
C ASP A 2 5.89 -10.35 5.24
N LEU A 3 4.66 -10.23 4.75
CA LEU A 3 3.98 -8.98 4.45
C LEU A 3 3.45 -8.36 5.75
N SER A 4 4.22 -8.43 6.85
CA SER A 4 4.12 -7.46 7.93
C SER A 4 4.54 -6.10 7.37
N ILE A 5 3.66 -5.55 6.53
CA ILE A 5 3.75 -4.21 5.97
C ILE A 5 4.00 -3.29 7.16
N PRO A 6 4.74 -2.19 7.00
CA PRO A 6 4.88 -1.18 8.04
C PRO A 6 3.55 -0.47 8.37
N THR A 7 2.37 -1.07 8.13
CA THR A 7 1.04 -0.52 8.44
C THR A 7 0.96 -0.07 9.88
N GLN A 8 1.64 -0.76 10.81
CA GLN A 8 1.72 -0.35 12.21
C GLN A 8 2.19 1.10 12.45
N TYR A 9 2.92 1.71 11.52
CA TYR A 9 3.32 3.11 11.63
C TYR A 9 2.20 4.08 11.24
N TYR A 10 1.30 3.63 10.36
CA TYR A 10 0.19 4.41 9.84
C TYR A 10 -1.12 4.15 10.62
N ASP A 11 -1.40 2.89 10.96
CA ASP A 11 -2.57 2.38 11.69
C ASP A 11 -2.57 2.87 13.16
N GLU A 12 -3.03 4.10 13.36
CA GLU A 12 -3.03 4.79 14.65
C GLU A 12 -4.09 4.19 15.58
N ASP A 13 -5.26 3.85 15.04
CA ASP A 13 -6.36 3.30 15.81
C ASP A 13 -6.25 1.79 16.08
N ARG A 14 -5.30 1.12 15.41
CA ARG A 14 -4.99 -0.32 15.53
C ARG A 14 -6.15 -1.21 15.10
N ASN A 15 -6.91 -0.79 14.11
CA ASN A 15 -8.01 -1.58 13.55
C ASN A 15 -7.54 -2.63 12.53
N GLY A 16 -6.23 -2.63 12.18
CA GLY A 16 -5.63 -3.57 11.23
C GLY A 16 -5.76 -3.15 9.77
N ARG A 17 -6.24 -1.93 9.51
CA ARG A 17 -6.38 -1.30 8.21
C ARG A 17 -5.83 0.13 8.30
N VAL A 18 -5.46 0.71 7.17
CA VAL A 18 -4.97 2.08 7.11
C VAL A 18 -5.91 2.94 6.27
N SER A 19 -6.62 3.84 6.94
CA SER A 19 -7.45 4.83 6.27
C SER A 19 -6.59 5.87 5.55
N ARG A 20 -7.18 6.58 4.59
CA ARG A 20 -6.50 7.70 3.92
C ARG A 20 -6.04 8.77 4.90
N HIS A 21 -6.81 9.00 5.95
CA HIS A 21 -6.48 9.99 6.98
C HIS A 21 -5.21 9.58 7.71
N GLU A 22 -5.17 8.37 8.26
CA GLU A 22 -4.01 7.80 8.94
C GLU A 22 -2.75 7.81 8.07
N TYR A 23 -2.90 7.40 6.81
CA TYR A 23 -1.80 7.45 5.85
C TYR A 23 -1.28 8.87 5.62
N THR A 24 -2.19 9.83 5.38
CA THR A 24 -1.84 11.22 5.08
C THR A 24 -1.22 11.91 6.30
N ASP A 25 -1.78 11.70 7.49
CA ASP A 25 -1.32 12.30 8.73
C ASP A 25 0.11 11.84 9.06
N TYR A 26 0.42 10.56 8.85
CA TYR A 26 1.79 10.07 9.00
C TYR A 26 2.76 10.74 8.04
N ILE A 27 2.39 10.89 6.77
CA ILE A 27 3.23 11.55 5.75
C ILE A 27 3.43 13.02 6.08
N ASP A 28 2.37 13.73 6.50
CA ASP A 28 2.45 15.14 6.86
C ASP A 28 3.37 15.37 8.06
N LEU A 29 3.39 14.41 9.00
CA LEU A 29 4.26 14.46 10.17
C LEU A 29 5.74 14.18 9.84
N HIS A 30 6.02 13.18 9.01
CA HIS A 30 7.38 12.66 8.83
C HIS A 30 8.06 13.10 7.53
N THR A 31 7.29 13.30 6.47
CA THR A 31 7.77 13.58 5.11
C THR A 31 6.84 14.56 4.37
N PRO A 32 6.54 15.75 4.93
CA PRO A 32 5.50 16.66 4.41
C PRO A 32 5.71 17.09 2.94
N ALA A 33 6.94 17.04 2.44
CA ALA A 33 7.25 17.28 1.03
C ALA A 33 6.55 16.28 0.08
N LEU A 34 6.09 15.14 0.59
CA LEU A 34 5.40 14.10 -0.16
C LEU A 34 3.87 14.17 -0.07
N HIS A 35 3.28 15.12 0.66
CA HIS A 35 1.82 15.24 0.82
C HIS A 35 1.07 15.17 -0.52
N SER A 36 1.54 15.90 -1.54
CA SER A 36 0.87 15.92 -2.84
C SER A 36 0.92 14.59 -3.59
N ILE A 37 2.01 13.82 -3.43
CA ILE A 37 2.16 12.52 -4.10
C ILE A 37 1.56 11.37 -3.26
N SER A 38 1.43 11.54 -1.95
CA SER A 38 0.90 10.51 -1.06
C SER A 38 -0.53 10.12 -1.40
N HIS A 39 -1.38 11.08 -1.77
CA HIS A 39 -2.74 10.78 -2.20
C HIS A 39 -2.79 9.88 -3.45
N ALA A 40 -1.92 10.14 -4.44
CA ALA A 40 -1.84 9.29 -5.63
C ALA A 40 -1.26 7.90 -5.31
N LEU A 41 -0.32 7.81 -4.38
CA LEU A 41 0.21 6.52 -3.92
C LEU A 41 -0.85 5.71 -3.16
N TYR A 42 -1.67 6.37 -2.33
CA TYR A 42 -2.80 5.73 -1.67
C TYR A 42 -3.76 5.12 -2.70
N ASP A 43 -4.13 5.88 -3.73
CA ASP A 43 -5.03 5.41 -4.79
C ASP A 43 -4.44 4.23 -5.58
N VAL A 44 -3.12 4.15 -5.71
CA VAL A 44 -2.43 3.01 -6.36
C VAL A 44 -2.44 1.76 -5.48
N TYR A 45 -2.34 1.93 -4.16
CA TYR A 45 -2.34 0.82 -3.22
C TYR A 45 -3.74 0.33 -2.88
N ASP A 46 -4.78 1.16 -2.92
CA ASP A 46 -6.19 0.82 -2.68
C ASP A 46 -6.79 0.09 -3.90
N VAL A 47 -6.32 -1.14 -4.13
CA VAL A 47 -6.56 -1.89 -5.38
C VAL A 47 -8.02 -2.27 -5.53
N ASP A 48 -8.71 -2.58 -4.43
CA ASP A 48 -10.13 -2.91 -4.45
C ASP A 48 -11.07 -1.70 -4.27
N SER A 49 -10.50 -0.51 -4.04
CA SER A 49 -11.21 0.77 -3.91
C SER A 49 -12.21 0.80 -2.75
N ASP A 50 -11.92 0.10 -1.66
CA ASP A 50 -12.72 0.16 -0.42
C ASP A 50 -12.32 1.33 0.51
N HIS A 51 -11.29 2.10 0.11
CA HIS A 51 -10.70 3.21 0.87
C HIS A 51 -10.05 2.79 2.20
N GLN A 52 -9.54 1.57 2.27
CA GLN A 52 -8.80 1.05 3.41
C GLN A 52 -7.63 0.21 2.92
N LEU A 53 -6.39 0.62 3.19
CA LEU A 53 -5.26 -0.25 2.85
C LEU A 53 -5.19 -1.40 3.86
N ASP A 54 -5.39 -2.63 3.38
CA ASP A 54 -5.24 -3.83 4.20
C ASP A 54 -4.47 -4.94 3.49
N HIS A 55 -4.39 -6.12 4.10
CA HIS A 55 -3.63 -7.24 3.54
C HIS A 55 -4.11 -7.65 2.13
N HIS A 56 -5.42 -7.53 1.86
CA HIS A 56 -6.03 -7.87 0.58
C HIS A 56 -5.50 -6.98 -0.55
N ASP A 57 -5.29 -5.69 -0.29
CA ASP A 57 -4.72 -4.78 -1.28
C ASP A 57 -3.30 -5.18 -1.69
N PHE A 58 -2.46 -5.56 -0.72
CA PHE A 58 -1.09 -5.97 -1.01
C PHE A 58 -1.05 -7.30 -1.77
N GLU A 59 -1.93 -8.24 -1.45
CA GLU A 59 -2.09 -9.49 -2.22
C GLU A 59 -2.58 -9.20 -3.63
N ASN A 60 -3.57 -8.33 -3.80
CA ASN A 60 -4.08 -7.95 -5.12
C ASN A 60 -3.01 -7.23 -5.95
N PHE A 61 -2.29 -6.28 -5.35
CA PHE A 61 -1.19 -5.57 -6.00
C PHE A 61 -0.08 -6.54 -6.42
N PHE A 62 0.24 -7.51 -5.56
CA PHE A 62 1.19 -8.57 -5.89
C PHE A 62 0.71 -9.41 -7.07
N SER A 63 -0.55 -9.89 -7.06
CA SER A 63 -1.14 -10.66 -8.16
C SER A 63 -1.21 -9.89 -9.48
N LEU A 64 -1.38 -8.55 -9.42
CA LEU A 64 -1.33 -7.71 -10.62
C LEU A 64 0.08 -7.66 -11.22
N MET A 65 1.13 -7.73 -10.40
CA MET A 65 2.52 -7.72 -10.85
C MET A 65 3.03 -9.10 -11.26
N ASP A 66 2.66 -10.17 -10.54
CA ASP A 66 3.07 -11.55 -10.82
C ASP A 66 2.27 -12.12 -12.01
N GLY A 67 2.53 -11.56 -13.19
CA GLY A 67 1.79 -11.86 -14.41
C GLY A 67 1.96 -13.30 -14.90
N ASN A 68 2.91 -14.07 -14.37
CA ASN A 68 3.07 -15.49 -14.67
C ASN A 68 2.61 -16.43 -13.55
N ASP A 69 2.09 -15.90 -12.44
CA ASP A 69 1.48 -16.63 -11.31
C ASP A 69 2.42 -17.69 -10.71
N ASN A 70 3.70 -17.34 -10.52
CA ASN A 70 4.70 -18.25 -9.92
C ASN A 70 4.99 -17.96 -8.44
N GLY A 71 4.32 -16.98 -7.85
CA GLY A 71 4.50 -16.54 -6.49
C GLY A 71 5.71 -15.64 -6.26
N VAL A 72 6.34 -15.10 -7.31
CA VAL A 72 7.39 -14.07 -7.24
C VAL A 72 7.30 -13.04 -8.37
N VAL A 73 7.47 -11.76 -8.04
CA VAL A 73 7.62 -10.70 -9.05
C VAL A 73 9.08 -10.65 -9.51
N SER A 74 9.32 -11.01 -10.77
CA SER A 74 10.63 -10.86 -11.41
C SER A 74 10.94 -9.41 -11.77
N HIS A 75 12.20 -9.12 -12.11
CA HIS A 75 12.55 -7.79 -12.62
C HIS A 75 11.80 -7.44 -13.89
N GLU A 76 11.56 -8.41 -14.79
CA GLU A 76 10.81 -8.20 -16.03
C GLU A 76 9.36 -7.82 -15.73
N GLU A 77 8.72 -8.48 -14.75
CA GLU A 77 7.37 -8.16 -14.30
C GLU A 77 7.27 -6.79 -13.62
N PHE A 78 8.30 -6.38 -12.88
CA PHE A 78 8.32 -5.09 -12.19
C PHE A 78 8.43 -3.88 -13.13
N VAL A 79 9.06 -4.03 -14.29
CA VAL A 79 9.33 -2.92 -15.23
C VAL A 79 8.41 -2.91 -16.45
N ARG A 80 7.47 -3.85 -16.52
CA ARG A 80 6.56 -4.02 -17.66
C ARG A 80 5.41 -3.03 -17.64
#